data_AF-A0A383BK37-F1
#
_entry.id   AF-A0A383BK37-F1
#
_cell.length_a   1.000
_cell.length_b   1.000
_cell.length_c   1.000
_cell.angle_alpha   90.00
_cell.angle_beta   90.00
_cell.angle_gamma   90.00
#
_symmetry.space_group_name_H-M   'P 1'
#
loop_
_entity.id
_entity.type
_entity.pdbx_description
1 polymer ?
#
loop_
_entity_poly.entity_id
_entity_poly.type
_entity_poly.pdbx_seq_one_letter_code
_entity_poly.pdbx_strand_id
1 'polypeptide(L)'
;ALANRDYESRSVSTVENLTATGCVGGVTLSKTTASATEGGSADAFTVVLDYHPTSDVVVTVTSSDTGEAQVNGTSPATLTFTVGNWSTPQTVTVTAVDDAGDDGNQDVALTVAVVDASSADEFDGTADQTVTATTTDNDTAGFTLSTTSASVTEGGSTATFTVVLDSEPSSDVVLSVSSGDTGEATVSASTLTFTAGNWNATQTVTVAGVDDSVDDGDQNTTVTIAVDDDNSDNAFDGVADQTVT
;
A
#
# COMPACT_ATOMS: atom_id res chain seq x y z
N ALA A 1 0.58 35.19 -81.79
CA ALA A 1 0.37 34.16 -80.77
C ALA A 1 1.74 33.80 -80.19
N LEU A 2 1.83 33.76 -78.87
CA LEU A 2 3.07 33.73 -78.09
C LEU A 2 3.82 32.40 -78.19
N ALA A 3 5.10 32.49 -77.86
CA ALA A 3 6.17 31.55 -78.10
C ALA A 3 6.27 30.41 -77.06
N ASN A 4 6.91 29.32 -77.52
CA ASN A 4 8.01 28.59 -76.86
C ASN A 4 7.77 27.88 -75.50
N ARG A 5 7.95 26.55 -75.46
CA ARG A 5 9.14 25.93 -74.84
C ARG A 5 9.14 24.40 -75.00
N ASP A 6 10.18 23.92 -75.65
CA ASP A 6 10.79 22.60 -75.44
C ASP A 6 11.16 22.41 -73.95
N TYR A 7 11.09 21.16 -73.44
CA TYR A 7 12.24 20.49 -72.79
C TYR A 7 11.86 19.08 -72.26
N GLU A 8 12.43 18.09 -72.96
CA GLU A 8 13.07 16.82 -72.56
C GLU A 8 12.72 16.03 -71.27
N SER A 9 12.70 14.71 -71.50
CA SER A 9 13.15 13.61 -70.63
C SER A 9 12.60 13.49 -69.20
N ARG A 10 11.59 12.62 -69.05
CA ARG A 10 11.34 11.92 -67.78
C ARG A 10 12.29 10.72 -67.71
N SER A 11 13.43 10.92 -67.05
CA SER A 11 14.24 9.84 -66.51
C SER A 11 13.37 9.02 -65.54
N VAL A 12 13.18 7.74 -65.87
CA VAL A 12 12.65 6.73 -64.96
C VAL A 12 13.67 6.60 -63.83
N SER A 13 13.36 7.18 -62.67
CA SER A 13 14.13 6.95 -61.45
C SER A 13 13.84 5.53 -61.00
N THR A 14 14.90 4.72 -60.94
CA THR A 14 14.92 3.42 -60.29
C THR A 14 14.26 3.51 -58.93
N VAL A 15 13.32 2.61 -58.68
CA VAL A 15 12.84 2.29 -57.33
C VAL A 15 14.05 1.75 -56.58
N GLU A 16 14.72 2.62 -55.84
CA GLU A 16 15.58 2.15 -54.76
C GLU A 16 14.64 1.42 -53.80
N ASN A 17 14.83 0.10 -53.74
CA ASN A 17 14.25 -0.74 -52.72
C ASN A 17 14.90 -0.30 -51.40
N LEU A 18 14.35 0.75 -50.81
CA LEU A 18 14.68 1.21 -49.48
C LEU A 18 14.12 0.11 -48.55
N THR A 19 14.94 -0.90 -48.25
CA THR A 19 14.72 -1.68 -47.05
C THR A 19 14.81 -0.69 -45.92
N ALA A 20 13.66 -0.25 -45.42
CA ALA A 20 13.54 0.67 -44.31
C ALA A 20 14.46 0.16 -43.19
N THR A 21 15.52 0.91 -42.92
CA THR A 21 16.33 0.71 -41.73
C THR A 21 15.40 0.92 -40.53
N GLY A 22 14.91 -0.19 -39.97
CA GLY A 22 14.26 -0.34 -38.67
C GLY A 22 13.38 0.84 -38.20
N CYS A 23 12.15 0.93 -38.70
CA CYS A 23 11.09 1.53 -37.88
C CYS A 23 10.74 0.49 -36.81
N VAL A 24 11.38 0.58 -35.65
CA VAL A 24 11.02 -0.26 -34.49
C VAL A 24 9.92 0.47 -33.73
N GLY A 25 8.85 -0.24 -33.41
CA GLY A 25 7.78 0.24 -32.53
C GLY A 25 8.35 0.71 -31.19
N GLY A 26 7.67 1.67 -30.58
CA GLY A 26 8.07 2.26 -29.31
C GLY A 26 6.86 2.65 -28.48
N VAL A 27 7.04 2.62 -27.18
CA VAL A 27 6.06 3.08 -26.20
C VAL A 27 6.70 4.19 -25.39
N THR A 28 5.99 5.30 -25.19
CA THR A 28 6.39 6.37 -24.28
C THR A 28 5.47 6.41 -23.06
N LEU A 29 6.08 6.49 -21.87
CA LEU A 29 5.39 6.75 -20.61
C LEU A 29 5.48 8.24 -20.26
N SER A 30 4.42 8.82 -19.70
CA SER A 30 4.48 10.21 -19.24
C SER A 30 5.38 10.42 -18.01
N LYS A 31 5.63 9.34 -17.25
CA LYS A 31 6.53 9.29 -16.09
C LYS A 31 6.87 7.83 -15.74
N THR A 32 7.94 7.65 -14.98
CA THR A 32 8.45 6.35 -14.51
C THR A 32 8.28 6.15 -13.01
N THR A 33 7.61 7.08 -12.32
CA THR A 33 7.27 6.96 -10.90
C THR A 33 5.81 7.33 -10.69
N ALA A 34 5.13 6.64 -9.79
CA ALA A 34 3.78 6.96 -9.33
C ALA A 34 3.74 6.90 -7.80
N SER A 35 2.85 7.65 -7.16
CA SER A 35 2.70 7.63 -5.71
C SER A 35 1.24 7.55 -5.31
N ALA A 36 0.85 6.55 -4.53
CA ALA A 36 -0.50 6.41 -4.02
C ALA A 36 -0.49 6.27 -2.49
N THR A 37 -1.61 6.55 -1.84
CA THR A 37 -1.77 6.40 -0.39
C THR A 37 -2.92 5.46 -0.13
N GLU A 38 -2.74 4.56 0.82
CA GLU A 38 -3.77 3.64 1.31
C GLU A 38 -5.01 4.40 1.80
N GLY A 39 -6.19 3.89 1.45
CA GLY A 39 -7.48 4.54 1.73
C GLY A 39 -7.64 5.94 1.09
N GLY A 40 -6.69 6.36 0.24
CA GLY A 40 -6.42 7.75 -0.04
C GLY A 40 -6.28 8.09 -1.52
N SER A 41 -5.23 8.87 -1.83
CA SER A 41 -5.04 9.43 -3.17
C SER A 41 -4.45 8.40 -4.12
N ALA A 42 -5.03 8.35 -5.32
CA ALA A 42 -4.48 7.63 -6.46
C ALA A 42 -3.58 8.56 -7.30
N ASP A 43 -2.71 7.96 -8.11
CA ASP A 43 -1.91 8.68 -9.09
C ASP A 43 -2.03 8.01 -10.46
N ALA A 44 -1.63 8.70 -11.52
CA ALA A 44 -1.78 8.19 -12.87
C ALA A 44 -0.60 8.57 -13.76
N PHE A 45 -0.27 7.66 -14.68
CA PHE A 45 0.61 7.92 -15.80
C PHE A 45 -0.13 7.60 -17.10
N THR A 46 0.43 7.99 -18.24
CA THR A 46 -0.13 7.68 -19.55
C THR A 46 0.86 6.89 -20.38
N VAL A 47 0.34 6.00 -21.20
CA VAL A 47 1.06 5.22 -22.20
C VAL A 47 0.64 5.73 -23.58
N VAL A 48 1.58 5.90 -24.50
CA VAL A 48 1.31 6.25 -25.90
C VAL A 48 2.29 5.52 -26.83
N LEU A 49 1.86 5.18 -28.04
CA LEU A 49 2.76 4.60 -29.03
C LEU A 49 3.54 5.70 -29.76
N ASP A 50 4.81 5.44 -30.03
CA ASP A 50 5.70 6.36 -30.75
C ASP A 50 5.59 6.21 -32.28
N TYR A 51 4.92 5.15 -32.73
CA TYR A 51 4.84 4.75 -34.13
C TYR A 51 3.40 4.37 -34.52
N HIS A 52 2.97 4.79 -35.72
CA HIS A 52 1.66 4.44 -36.25
C HIS A 52 1.62 2.95 -36.63
N PRO A 53 0.82 2.12 -35.95
CA PRO A 53 0.86 0.68 -36.17
C PRO A 53 0.08 0.28 -37.44
N THR A 54 0.37 -0.91 -37.96
CA THR A 54 -0.31 -1.53 -39.10
C THR A 54 -1.57 -2.32 -38.70
N SER A 55 -1.65 -2.74 -37.45
CA SER A 55 -2.82 -3.34 -36.79
C SER A 55 -2.95 -2.85 -35.35
N ASP A 56 -3.85 -3.43 -34.56
CA ASP A 56 -3.93 -3.10 -33.14
C ASP A 56 -2.65 -3.54 -32.40
N VAL A 57 -2.29 -2.81 -31.35
CA VAL A 57 -1.20 -3.10 -30.41
C VAL A 57 -1.81 -3.19 -29.03
N VAL A 58 -1.52 -4.30 -28.34
CA VAL A 58 -2.00 -4.57 -26.99
C VAL A 58 -0.83 -4.39 -26.02
N VAL A 59 -1.00 -3.50 -25.05
CA VAL A 59 -0.02 -3.25 -23.99
C VAL A 59 -0.62 -3.67 -22.66
N THR A 60 0.11 -4.43 -21.87
CA THR A 60 -0.27 -4.79 -20.50
C THR A 60 0.55 -3.99 -19.50
N VAL A 61 -0.08 -3.63 -18.38
CA VAL A 61 0.60 -3.13 -17.19
C VAL A 61 0.37 -4.12 -16.07
N THR A 62 1.43 -4.69 -15.52
CA THR A 62 1.38 -5.70 -14.46
C THR A 62 2.06 -5.20 -13.21
N SER A 63 1.36 -5.25 -12.08
CA SER A 63 1.98 -5.01 -10.77
C SER A 63 2.75 -6.24 -10.29
N SER A 64 3.95 -6.03 -9.74
CA SER A 64 4.71 -7.08 -9.05
C SER A 64 4.09 -7.47 -7.72
N ASP A 65 3.33 -6.56 -7.10
CA ASP A 65 2.61 -6.80 -5.85
C ASP A 65 1.22 -6.19 -5.92
N THR A 66 0.22 -7.06 -6.01
CA THR A 66 -1.19 -6.68 -6.05
C THR A 66 -1.80 -6.48 -4.67
N GLY A 67 -1.10 -6.93 -3.61
CA GLY A 67 -1.44 -6.59 -2.23
C GLY A 67 -1.19 -5.13 -1.94
N GLU A 68 -0.20 -4.53 -2.61
CA GLU A 68 0.20 -3.13 -2.43
C GLU A 68 -0.38 -2.18 -3.48
N ALA A 69 -0.14 -2.46 -4.77
CA ALA A 69 -0.45 -1.54 -5.85
C ALA A 69 -1.31 -2.21 -6.93
N GLN A 70 -2.47 -1.63 -7.20
CA GLN A 70 -3.36 -2.00 -8.30
C GLN A 70 -3.23 -1.02 -9.46
N VAL A 71 -3.40 -1.54 -10.68
CA VAL A 71 -3.42 -0.76 -11.91
C VAL A 71 -4.80 -0.84 -12.55
N ASN A 72 -5.48 0.28 -12.79
CA ASN A 72 -6.85 0.34 -13.28
C ASN A 72 -7.86 -0.55 -12.52
N GLY A 73 -7.61 -0.82 -11.23
CA GLY A 73 -8.42 -1.71 -10.40
C GLY A 73 -8.26 -3.21 -10.67
N THR A 74 -7.38 -3.62 -11.60
CA THR A 74 -7.08 -5.04 -11.90
C THR A 74 -5.66 -5.20 -12.41
N SER A 75 -4.84 -6.08 -11.83
CA SER A 75 -3.54 -6.46 -12.40
C SER A 75 -3.63 -7.82 -13.12
N PRO A 76 -3.29 -7.94 -14.42
CA PRO A 76 -2.79 -6.88 -15.30
C PRO A 76 -3.90 -5.96 -15.86
N ALA A 77 -3.58 -4.67 -16.02
CA ALA A 77 -4.39 -3.75 -16.82
C ALA A 77 -4.04 -3.90 -18.30
N THR A 78 -5.03 -3.87 -19.20
CA THR A 78 -4.81 -3.98 -20.65
C THR A 78 -5.20 -2.68 -21.36
N LEU A 79 -4.30 -2.17 -22.20
CA LEU A 79 -4.51 -1.03 -23.08
C LEU A 79 -4.49 -1.50 -24.54
N THR A 80 -5.43 -1.03 -25.35
CA THR A 80 -5.51 -1.38 -26.77
C THR A 80 -5.38 -0.14 -27.64
N PHE A 81 -4.30 -0.07 -28.40
CA PHE A 81 -4.02 0.99 -29.35
C PHE A 81 -4.33 0.48 -30.76
N THR A 82 -5.37 1.01 -31.35
CA THR A 82 -5.75 0.82 -32.74
C THR A 82 -4.99 1.79 -33.66
N VAL A 83 -5.02 1.51 -34.96
CA VAL A 83 -4.55 2.45 -36.00
C VAL A 83 -5.18 3.85 -35.92
N GLY A 84 -6.36 3.99 -35.30
CA GLY A 84 -7.08 5.26 -35.18
C GLY A 84 -6.78 6.05 -33.91
N ASN A 85 -6.22 5.41 -32.86
CA ASN A 85 -5.98 6.04 -31.56
C ASN A 85 -4.54 5.85 -31.03
N TRP A 86 -3.62 5.25 -31.79
CA TRP A 86 -2.24 4.97 -31.38
C TRP A 86 -1.50 6.15 -30.74
N SER A 87 -1.71 7.35 -31.27
CA SER A 87 -1.08 8.60 -30.80
C SER A 87 -1.88 9.32 -29.73
N THR A 88 -2.99 8.74 -29.25
CA THR A 88 -3.76 9.26 -28.12
C THR A 88 -3.26 8.60 -26.85
N PRO A 89 -2.70 9.34 -25.89
CA PRO A 89 -2.29 8.78 -24.62
C PRO A 89 -3.45 8.10 -23.90
N GLN A 90 -3.24 6.87 -23.43
CA GLN A 90 -4.19 6.15 -22.60
C GLN A 90 -3.72 6.20 -21.14
N THR A 91 -4.63 6.52 -20.23
CA THR A 91 -4.34 6.67 -18.81
C THR A 91 -4.31 5.33 -18.09
N VAL A 92 -3.31 5.16 -17.24
CA VAL A 92 -3.19 4.08 -16.25
C VAL A 92 -3.26 4.73 -14.88
N THR A 93 -4.29 4.39 -14.11
CA THR A 93 -4.45 4.80 -12.72
C THR A 93 -3.77 3.75 -11.83
N VAL A 94 -2.95 4.22 -10.90
CA VAL A 94 -2.29 3.45 -9.85
C VAL A 94 -2.97 3.79 -8.53
N THR A 95 -3.45 2.77 -7.84
CA THR A 95 -4.09 2.89 -6.52
C THR A 95 -3.36 1.99 -5.54
N ALA A 96 -3.07 2.51 -4.34
CA ALA A 96 -2.68 1.68 -3.22
C ALA A 96 -3.89 0.86 -2.76
N VAL A 97 -3.65 -0.35 -2.27
CA VAL A 97 -4.65 -1.18 -1.61
C VAL A 97 -4.58 -0.85 -0.14
N ASP A 98 -5.72 -0.49 0.44
CA ASP A 98 -5.85 -0.20 1.86
C ASP A 98 -5.89 -1.52 2.63
N ASP A 99 -4.91 -1.75 3.49
CA ASP A 99 -4.97 -2.85 4.44
C ASP A 99 -5.14 -2.36 5.88
N ALA A 100 -4.58 -3.07 6.85
CA ALA A 100 -4.72 -2.72 8.26
C ALA A 100 -3.38 -2.80 9.01
N GLY A 101 -2.28 -3.17 8.33
CA GLY A 101 -0.97 -3.37 8.92
C GLY A 101 -0.09 -2.14 8.77
N ASP A 102 0.66 -1.81 9.84
CA ASP A 102 1.75 -0.84 9.74
C ASP A 102 2.98 -1.55 9.15
N ASP A 103 3.03 -1.63 7.83
CA ASP A 103 4.15 -2.21 7.10
C ASP A 103 5.08 -1.15 6.47
N GLY A 104 4.68 0.12 6.57
CA GLY A 104 5.38 1.28 6.05
C GLY A 104 5.32 1.40 4.53
N ASN A 105 5.88 2.49 4.00
CA ASN A 105 5.81 2.75 2.56
C ASN A 105 6.50 1.65 1.71
N GLN A 106 5.77 1.07 0.77
CA GLN A 106 6.31 0.07 -0.17
C GLN A 106 6.60 0.66 -1.56
N ASP A 107 7.64 0.12 -2.21
CA ASP A 107 7.96 0.39 -3.62
C ASP A 107 7.64 -0.84 -4.49
N VAL A 108 6.65 -0.70 -5.36
CA VAL A 108 6.14 -1.76 -6.24
C VAL A 108 6.56 -1.52 -7.68
N ALA A 109 7.05 -2.56 -8.36
CA ALA A 109 7.40 -2.48 -9.77
C ALA A 109 6.18 -2.74 -10.66
N LEU A 110 5.80 -1.77 -11.49
CA LEU A 110 4.81 -1.94 -12.53
C LEU A 110 5.52 -2.17 -13.88
N THR A 111 5.28 -3.32 -14.50
CA THR A 111 5.86 -3.67 -15.81
C THR A 111 4.89 -3.32 -16.93
N VAL A 112 5.30 -2.45 -17.84
CA VAL A 112 4.57 -2.09 -19.07
C VAL A 112 5.19 -2.85 -20.23
N ALA A 113 4.44 -3.78 -20.82
CA ALA A 113 4.91 -4.71 -21.85
C ALA A 113 3.96 -4.74 -23.04
N VAL A 114 4.51 -4.85 -24.26
CA VAL A 114 3.71 -5.15 -25.45
C VAL A 114 3.42 -6.66 -25.47
N VAL A 115 2.20 -7.04 -25.83
CA VAL A 115 1.82 -8.45 -26.01
C VAL A 115 2.02 -8.81 -27.48
N ASP A 116 3.18 -9.37 -27.82
CA ASP A 116 3.59 -9.69 -29.20
C ASP A 116 2.51 -10.45 -29.97
N ALA A 117 1.99 -11.54 -29.39
CA ALA A 117 1.00 -12.39 -30.05
C ALA A 117 -0.34 -11.70 -30.37
N SER A 118 -0.57 -10.50 -29.85
CA SER A 118 -1.79 -9.70 -30.03
C SER A 118 -1.49 -8.31 -30.58
N SER A 119 -0.27 -8.06 -31.06
CA SER A 119 0.18 -6.74 -31.50
C SER A 119 0.73 -6.79 -32.93
N ALA A 120 0.90 -5.61 -33.53
CA ALA A 120 1.54 -5.48 -34.83
C ALA A 120 3.04 -5.85 -34.75
N ASP A 121 3.55 -6.64 -35.70
CA ASP A 121 4.92 -7.19 -35.73
C ASP A 121 6.02 -6.11 -35.58
N GLU A 122 5.78 -4.88 -36.00
CA GLU A 122 6.75 -3.80 -35.81
C GLU A 122 7.03 -3.46 -34.33
N PHE A 123 6.18 -3.89 -33.39
CA PHE A 123 6.36 -3.72 -31.94
C PHE A 123 6.99 -4.92 -31.23
N ASP A 124 7.24 -6.05 -31.89
CA ASP A 124 7.83 -7.27 -31.28
C ASP A 124 9.21 -7.03 -30.63
N GLY A 125 9.92 -5.99 -31.07
CA GLY A 125 11.22 -5.59 -30.51
C GLY A 125 11.13 -4.56 -29.38
N THR A 126 9.92 -4.17 -28.96
CA THR A 126 9.72 -3.15 -27.93
C THR A 126 10.13 -3.72 -26.58
N ALA A 127 11.11 -3.09 -25.92
CA ALA A 127 11.50 -3.49 -24.58
C ALA A 127 10.44 -3.11 -23.54
N ASP A 128 10.28 -3.97 -22.54
CA ASP A 128 9.47 -3.67 -21.37
C ASP A 128 10.00 -2.42 -20.65
N GLN A 129 9.06 -1.65 -20.11
CA GLN A 129 9.36 -0.49 -19.28
C GLN A 129 8.85 -0.71 -17.86
N THR A 130 9.49 -0.04 -16.90
CA THR A 130 9.12 -0.12 -15.49
C THR A 130 8.68 1.25 -14.98
N VAL A 131 7.57 1.26 -14.24
CA VAL A 131 7.17 2.38 -13.38
C VAL A 131 7.32 1.91 -11.94
N THR A 132 8.02 2.67 -11.11
CA THR A 132 8.03 2.42 -9.65
C THR A 132 6.82 3.11 -9.03
N ALA A 133 5.92 2.34 -8.45
CA ALA A 133 4.80 2.86 -7.68
C ALA A 133 5.16 2.81 -6.19
N THR A 134 5.21 3.97 -5.54
CA THR A 134 5.36 4.05 -4.09
C THR A 134 3.99 4.11 -3.44
N THR A 135 3.64 3.14 -2.62
CA THR A 135 2.45 3.18 -1.74
C THR A 135 2.87 3.82 -0.41
N THR A 136 2.02 4.69 0.11
CA THR A 136 2.19 5.30 1.42
C THR A 136 1.20 4.64 2.35
N ASP A 137 1.75 4.00 3.38
CA ASP A 137 1.02 3.38 4.47
C ASP A 137 0.28 4.46 5.27
N ASN A 138 -0.94 4.13 5.70
CA ASN A 138 -1.80 5.00 6.49
C ASN A 138 -2.08 4.47 7.90
N ASP A 139 -1.55 3.30 8.23
CA ASP A 139 -1.67 2.66 9.53
C ASP A 139 -0.54 3.08 10.45
N THR A 140 -0.72 2.83 11.74
CA THR A 140 0.29 3.13 12.76
C THR A 140 0.12 2.16 13.91
N ALA A 141 1.19 1.46 14.26
CA ALA A 141 1.23 0.58 15.41
C ALA A 141 0.84 1.32 16.69
N GLY A 142 -0.06 0.72 17.46
CA GLY A 142 -0.65 1.34 18.64
C GLY A 142 -1.63 0.43 19.35
N PHE A 143 -2.06 0.86 20.53
CA PHE A 143 -3.18 0.25 21.22
C PHE A 143 -4.02 1.31 21.94
N THR A 144 -5.31 1.04 22.08
CA THR A 144 -6.26 1.95 22.73
C THR A 144 -6.85 1.33 23.99
N LEU A 145 -6.84 2.10 25.07
CA LEU A 145 -7.57 1.79 26.31
C LEU A 145 -8.98 2.40 26.29
N SER A 146 -9.98 1.68 26.80
CA SER A 146 -11.35 2.24 26.91
C SER A 146 -11.49 3.37 27.94
N THR A 147 -10.58 3.43 28.91
CA THR A 147 -10.52 4.43 29.97
C THR A 147 -9.09 4.50 30.51
N THR A 148 -8.71 5.68 30.99
CA THR A 148 -7.43 5.90 31.69
C THR A 148 -7.60 6.04 33.20
N SER A 149 -8.83 5.83 33.70
CA SER A 149 -9.12 5.82 35.13
C SER A 149 -10.09 4.73 35.54
N ALA A 150 -9.90 4.17 36.74
CA ALA A 150 -10.78 3.18 37.34
C ALA A 150 -10.87 3.41 38.86
N SER A 151 -12.03 3.10 39.46
CA SER A 151 -12.20 3.21 40.91
C SER A 151 -12.71 1.90 41.47
N VAL A 152 -12.01 1.42 42.49
CA VAL A 152 -12.34 0.23 43.26
C VAL A 152 -12.39 0.61 44.74
N THR A 153 -12.94 -0.28 45.54
CA THR A 153 -13.04 -0.11 46.99
C THR A 153 -12.33 -1.28 47.65
N GLU A 154 -11.68 -1.02 48.78
CA GLU A 154 -11.05 -2.05 49.64
C GLU A 154 -12.00 -3.20 49.96
N GLY A 155 -13.32 -2.96 50.03
CA GLY A 155 -14.34 -3.99 50.14
C GLY A 155 -14.47 -4.97 48.96
N GLY A 156 -13.47 -5.07 48.08
CA GLY A 156 -13.38 -6.04 46.99
C GLY A 156 -14.21 -5.72 45.75
N SER A 157 -14.54 -4.44 45.51
CA SER A 157 -15.23 -4.08 44.27
C SER A 157 -14.27 -4.15 43.08
N THR A 158 -14.86 -4.23 41.89
CA THR A 158 -14.11 -4.37 40.64
C THR A 158 -14.51 -3.30 39.65
N ALA A 159 -13.54 -2.91 38.83
CA ALA A 159 -13.71 -2.08 37.66
C ALA A 159 -13.09 -2.80 36.45
N THR A 160 -13.50 -2.42 35.24
CA THR A 160 -12.96 -3.03 34.02
C THR A 160 -12.55 -1.95 33.03
N PHE A 161 -11.47 -2.21 32.32
CA PHE A 161 -11.12 -1.49 31.09
C PHE A 161 -10.84 -2.49 29.98
N THR A 162 -10.92 -2.05 28.73
CA THR A 162 -10.55 -2.89 27.58
C THR A 162 -9.34 -2.34 26.87
N VAL A 163 -8.62 -3.24 26.19
CA VAL A 163 -7.47 -2.96 25.34
C VAL A 163 -7.74 -3.52 23.94
N VAL A 164 -7.36 -2.80 22.90
CA VAL A 164 -7.43 -3.22 21.49
C VAL A 164 -6.24 -2.64 20.73
N LEU A 165 -5.72 -3.33 19.71
CA LEU A 165 -4.66 -2.77 18.86
C LEU A 165 -5.25 -1.82 17.81
N ASP A 166 -4.46 -0.83 17.42
CA ASP A 166 -4.85 0.18 16.43
C ASP A 166 -4.53 -0.24 14.98
N SER A 167 -3.60 -1.19 14.79
CA SER A 167 -3.26 -1.83 13.50
C SER A 167 -3.11 -3.36 13.65
N GLU A 168 -3.24 -4.07 12.52
CA GLU A 168 -2.99 -5.51 12.39
C GLU A 168 -1.48 -5.80 12.50
N PRO A 169 -1.07 -6.68 13.42
CA PRO A 169 0.34 -7.02 13.54
C PRO A 169 0.72 -8.18 12.61
N SER A 170 1.94 -8.15 12.07
CA SER A 170 2.55 -9.20 11.25
C SER A 170 2.95 -10.44 12.06
N SER A 171 3.19 -10.27 13.37
CA SER A 171 3.35 -11.35 14.35
C SER A 171 2.55 -11.08 15.63
N ASP A 172 2.59 -11.98 16.62
CA ASP A 172 1.86 -11.74 17.86
C ASP A 172 2.38 -10.49 18.58
N VAL A 173 1.49 -9.75 19.24
CA VAL A 173 1.82 -8.62 20.12
C VAL A 173 1.43 -9.00 21.54
N VAL A 174 2.40 -8.89 22.45
CA VAL A 174 2.22 -9.23 23.86
C VAL A 174 2.28 -7.94 24.67
N LEU A 175 1.18 -7.61 25.35
CA LEU A 175 1.13 -6.48 26.28
C LEU A 175 1.25 -6.99 27.71
N SER A 176 2.22 -6.49 28.45
CA SER A 176 2.30 -6.67 29.90
C SER A 176 1.28 -5.78 30.60
N VAL A 177 0.70 -6.27 31.69
CA VAL A 177 -0.24 -5.51 32.54
C VAL A 177 0.21 -5.67 33.98
N SER A 178 0.56 -4.57 34.63
CA SER A 178 1.12 -4.57 35.99
C SER A 178 0.45 -3.54 36.88
N SER A 179 0.18 -3.91 38.14
CA SER A 179 -0.24 -2.95 39.16
C SER A 179 0.99 -2.40 39.89
N GLY A 180 1.03 -1.09 40.09
CA GLY A 180 2.07 -0.41 40.86
C GLY A 180 1.99 -0.70 42.36
N ASP A 181 0.80 -1.10 42.85
CA ASP A 181 0.61 -1.55 44.22
C ASP A 181 -0.46 -2.65 44.27
N THR A 182 -0.01 -3.90 44.41
CA THR A 182 -0.89 -5.07 44.54
C THR A 182 -1.53 -5.20 45.92
N GLY A 183 -1.09 -4.41 46.90
CA GLY A 183 -1.76 -4.26 48.19
C GLY A 183 -3.05 -3.45 48.10
N GLU A 184 -3.14 -2.57 47.10
CA GLU A 184 -4.30 -1.71 46.85
C GLU A 184 -5.20 -2.23 45.72
N ALA A 185 -4.59 -2.61 44.58
CA ALA A 185 -5.32 -3.07 43.42
C ALA A 185 -4.59 -4.20 42.69
N THR A 186 -5.35 -5.22 42.30
CA THR A 186 -4.86 -6.34 41.48
C THR A 186 -5.52 -6.34 40.11
N VAL A 187 -4.85 -6.95 39.13
CA VAL A 187 -5.33 -7.09 37.75
C VAL A 187 -5.62 -8.56 37.44
N SER A 188 -6.66 -8.83 36.64
CA SER A 188 -7.06 -10.20 36.29
C SER A 188 -6.10 -10.94 35.37
N ALA A 189 -5.24 -10.23 34.67
CA ALA A 189 -4.25 -10.78 33.75
C ALA A 189 -2.96 -9.97 33.87
N SER A 190 -1.81 -10.68 33.82
CA SER A 190 -0.49 -10.05 33.75
C SER A 190 -0.02 -9.79 32.33
N THR A 191 -0.69 -10.41 31.35
CA THR A 191 -0.37 -10.29 29.92
C THR A 191 -1.64 -10.39 29.08
N LEU A 192 -1.67 -9.66 27.96
CA LEU A 192 -2.65 -9.80 26.89
C LEU A 192 -1.90 -10.17 25.61
N THR A 193 -2.41 -11.12 24.83
CA THR A 193 -1.79 -11.52 23.56
C THR A 193 -2.75 -11.27 22.41
N PHE A 194 -2.31 -10.44 21.47
CA PHE A 194 -2.99 -10.17 20.21
C PHE A 194 -2.23 -10.86 19.08
N THR A 195 -2.97 -11.26 18.06
CA THR A 195 -2.56 -12.01 16.87
C THR A 195 -3.22 -11.32 15.68
N ALA A 196 -2.75 -11.57 14.45
CA ALA A 196 -3.44 -11.12 13.24
C ALA A 196 -4.94 -11.53 13.18
N GLY A 197 -5.33 -12.61 13.87
CA GLY A 197 -6.73 -13.06 13.89
C GLY A 197 -7.63 -12.37 14.92
N ASN A 198 -7.09 -11.60 15.86
CA ASN A 198 -7.86 -11.01 16.97
C ASN A 198 -7.39 -9.60 17.39
N TRP A 199 -6.49 -8.96 16.64
CA TRP A 199 -5.91 -7.64 16.97
C TRP A 199 -6.98 -6.57 17.23
N ASN A 200 -8.05 -6.58 16.44
CA ASN A 200 -9.18 -5.66 16.51
C ASN A 200 -10.29 -6.08 17.49
N ALA A 201 -10.12 -7.21 18.19
CA ALA A 201 -11.05 -7.65 19.21
C ALA A 201 -10.61 -7.14 20.59
N THR A 202 -11.48 -6.36 21.24
CA THR A 202 -11.21 -5.83 22.59
C THR A 202 -10.99 -6.95 23.61
N GLN A 203 -9.86 -6.92 24.33
CA GLN A 203 -9.60 -7.77 25.49
C GLN A 203 -9.89 -7.02 26.78
N THR A 204 -10.55 -7.65 27.75
CA THR A 204 -10.97 -7.00 29.01
C THR A 204 -10.00 -7.31 30.13
N VAL A 205 -9.59 -6.27 30.87
CA VAL A 205 -8.87 -6.38 32.13
C VAL A 205 -9.78 -5.95 33.27
N THR A 206 -9.89 -6.78 34.29
CA THR A 206 -10.58 -6.46 35.54
C THR A 206 -9.56 -6.01 36.57
N VAL A 207 -9.79 -4.84 37.15
CA VAL A 207 -9.08 -4.32 38.31
C VAL A 207 -9.93 -4.61 39.54
N ALA A 208 -9.33 -5.17 40.59
CA ALA A 208 -9.99 -5.48 41.85
C ALA A 208 -9.29 -4.75 43.01
N GLY A 209 -10.07 -4.04 43.82
CA GLY A 209 -9.58 -3.48 45.08
C GLY A 209 -9.25 -4.60 46.07
N VAL A 210 -8.20 -4.42 46.85
CA VAL A 210 -7.73 -5.39 47.84
C VAL A 210 -8.06 -4.88 49.23
N ASP A 211 -8.66 -5.74 50.04
CA ASP A 211 -8.96 -5.46 51.45
C ASP A 211 -7.66 -5.59 52.26
N ASP A 212 -7.31 -4.52 52.94
CA ASP A 212 -6.10 -4.38 53.72
C ASP A 212 -6.45 -4.09 55.20
N SER A 213 -5.48 -4.21 56.11
CA SER A 213 -5.75 -4.08 57.56
C SER A 213 -5.49 -2.68 58.13
N VAL A 214 -5.10 -1.75 57.26
CA VAL A 214 -4.71 -0.38 57.55
C VAL A 214 -5.89 0.53 57.21
N ASP A 215 -6.05 1.62 57.97
CA ASP A 215 -6.97 2.70 57.62
C ASP A 215 -6.09 3.85 57.11
N ASP A 216 -5.89 3.93 55.80
CA ASP A 216 -5.01 4.92 55.16
C ASP A 216 -5.74 5.87 54.19
N GLY A 217 -7.02 5.62 53.91
CA GLY A 217 -7.90 6.49 53.13
C GLY A 217 -7.84 6.22 51.62
N ASP A 218 -8.28 7.18 50.80
CA ASP A 218 -8.27 7.00 49.35
C ASP A 218 -6.83 6.94 48.82
N GLN A 219 -6.42 5.77 48.30
CA GLN A 219 -5.13 5.58 47.63
C GLN A 219 -5.26 5.71 46.10
N ASN A 220 -4.18 6.18 45.47
CA ASN A 220 -4.01 6.14 44.02
C ASN A 220 -2.90 5.15 43.68
N THR A 221 -3.22 4.18 42.84
CA THR A 221 -2.25 3.23 42.27
C THR A 221 -2.33 3.26 40.75
N THR A 222 -1.25 2.88 40.09
CA THR A 222 -1.17 2.91 38.64
C THR A 222 -1.12 1.50 38.10
N VAL A 223 -2.07 1.16 37.23
CA VAL A 223 -1.95 -0.01 36.36
C VAL A 223 -1.25 0.41 35.08
N THR A 224 -0.09 -0.19 34.78
CA THR A 224 0.70 0.09 33.58
C THR A 224 0.51 -1.02 32.56
N ILE A 225 0.26 -0.63 31.31
CA ILE A 225 0.17 -1.49 30.14
C ILE A 225 1.33 -1.11 29.22
N ALA A 226 2.19 -2.07 28.90
CA ALA A 226 3.39 -1.86 28.10
C ALA A 226 3.58 -3.00 27.10
N VAL A 227 4.10 -2.69 25.92
CA VAL A 227 4.52 -3.71 24.95
C VAL A 227 5.68 -4.51 25.52
N ASP A 228 5.66 -5.82 25.34
CA ASP A 228 6.79 -6.70 25.62
C ASP A 228 7.60 -6.87 24.33
N ASP A 229 8.52 -5.93 24.09
CA ASP A 229 9.29 -5.79 22.84
C ASP A 229 10.00 -7.11 22.43
N ASP A 230 10.51 -7.88 23.40
CA ASP A 230 11.22 -9.13 23.12
C ASP A 230 10.30 -10.23 22.55
N ASN A 231 8.99 -10.12 22.77
CA ASN A 231 7.98 -11.12 22.42
C ASN A 231 6.87 -10.58 21.51
N SER A 232 7.02 -9.36 20.99
CA SER A 232 6.02 -8.68 20.18
C SER A 232 6.50 -8.44 18.76
N ASP A 233 5.58 -8.05 17.89
CA ASP A 233 5.91 -7.49 16.58
C ASP A 233 6.74 -6.22 16.73
N ASN A 234 7.86 -6.15 16.00
CA ASN A 234 8.80 -5.03 16.01
C ASN A 234 8.14 -3.69 15.60
N ALA A 235 7.05 -3.71 14.82
CA ALA A 235 6.30 -2.49 14.50
C ALA A 235 5.78 -1.81 15.78
N PHE A 236 5.54 -2.58 16.85
CA PHE A 236 5.00 -2.10 18.13
C PHE A 236 6.09 -1.68 19.15
N ASP A 237 7.38 -1.93 18.89
CA ASP A 237 8.49 -1.57 19.81
C ASP A 237 8.55 -0.07 20.16
N GLY A 238 8.02 0.77 19.27
CA GLY A 238 7.98 2.22 19.46
C GLY A 238 6.77 2.73 20.25
N VAL A 239 5.81 1.86 20.59
CA VAL A 239 4.54 2.25 21.21
C VAL A 239 4.75 2.55 22.68
N ALA A 240 4.35 3.75 23.11
CA ALA A 240 4.51 4.17 24.49
C ALA A 240 3.58 3.43 25.45
N ASP A 241 4.08 3.16 26.66
CA ASP A 241 3.29 2.66 27.78
C ASP A 241 2.06 3.54 28.04
N GLN A 242 0.96 2.90 28.42
CA GLN A 242 -0.26 3.58 28.85
C GLN A 242 -0.64 3.15 30.26
N THR A 243 -1.40 4.01 30.93
CA THR A 243 -1.73 3.80 32.34
C THR A 243 -3.22 4.00 32.62
N VAL A 244 -3.73 3.19 33.54
CA VAL A 244 -5.02 3.41 34.22
C VAL A 244 -4.74 3.76 35.67
N THR A 245 -5.30 4.86 36.17
CA THR A 245 -5.18 5.29 37.59
C THR A 245 -6.49 5.20 38.34
#